data_AF-A0AAV0VL55-F1
#
_entry.id   AF-A0AAV0VL55-F1
#
_cell.length_a   1.000
_cell.length_b   1.000
_cell.length_c   1.000
_cell.angle_alpha   90.00
_cell.angle_beta   90.00
_cell.angle_gamma   90.00
#
_symmetry.space_group_name_H-M   'P 1'
#
loop_
_entity.id
_entity.type
_entity.pdbx_description
1 polymer ?
#
loop_
_entity_poly.entity_id
_entity_poly.type
_entity_poly.pdbx_seq_one_letter_code
_entity_poly.pdbx_strand_id
1 'polypeptide(L)'
;MDWESFYDTHPSPSNYESTITTVENFVCSHENKKMVLITSGGTTVPIEQNTVRFVDNFSLGTRGSASAEYFLDAGYVVIFLYRSNSLEPFVRHFNNSLLDKNWTIVDVIIQMKQSEL
;
A
#
# COMPACT_ATOMS: atom_id res chain seq x y z
N MET A 1 26.10 7.39 -0.81
CA MET A 1 25.18 6.64 -1.67
C MET A 1 24.11 7.63 -2.07
N ASP A 2 24.04 7.97 -3.36
CA ASP A 2 22.91 8.72 -3.91
C ASP A 2 21.75 7.76 -4.23
N TRP A 3 20.62 8.31 -4.66
CA TRP A 3 19.43 7.54 -4.96
C TRP A 3 19.58 6.73 -6.26
N GLU A 4 20.38 7.18 -7.22
CA GLU A 4 20.64 6.45 -8.48
C GLU A 4 21.35 5.13 -8.18
N SER A 5 22.45 5.18 -7.42
CA SER A 5 23.20 4.00 -6.98
C SER A 5 22.35 3.02 -6.17
N PHE A 6 21.34 3.50 -5.44
CA PHE A 6 20.40 2.63 -4.73
C PHE A 6 19.58 1.78 -5.70
N TYR A 7 18.96 2.38 -6.72
CA TYR A 7 18.14 1.65 -7.69
C TYR A 7 18.96 0.75 -8.62
N ASP A 8 20.19 1.12 -8.94
CA ASP A 8 21.09 0.26 -9.74
C ASP A 8 21.45 -1.05 -9.01
N THR A 9 21.47 -1.02 -7.68
CA THR A 9 21.90 -2.16 -6.84
C THR A 9 20.73 -2.93 -6.22
N HIS A 10 19.51 -2.39 -6.25
CA HIS A 10 18.31 -3.00 -5.68
C HIS A 10 17.28 -3.21 -6.79
N PRO A 11 17.17 -4.43 -7.37
CA PRO A 11 16.24 -4.68 -8.47
C PRO A 11 14.79 -4.45 -8.02
N SER A 12 13.96 -4.01 -8.96
CA SER A 12 12.54 -3.84 -8.73
C SER A 12 11.87 -5.15 -8.28
N PRO A 13 10.83 -5.08 -7.44
CA PRO A 13 10.04 -6.25 -7.08
C PRO A 13 9.44 -6.94 -8.30
N SER A 14 9.22 -8.25 -8.20
CA SER A 14 8.68 -9.07 -9.30
C SER A 14 7.31 -8.62 -9.83
N ASN A 15 6.51 -7.95 -9.00
CA ASN A 15 5.19 -7.43 -9.35
C ASN A 15 5.20 -5.96 -9.81
N TYR A 16 6.38 -5.34 -9.97
CA TYR A 16 6.50 -3.91 -10.31
C TYR A 16 5.72 -3.52 -11.56
N GLU A 17 5.95 -4.18 -12.70
CA GLU A 17 5.29 -3.85 -13.97
C GLU A 17 3.76 -3.94 -13.87
N SER A 18 3.24 -5.06 -13.33
CA SER A 18 1.80 -5.24 -13.14
C SER A 18 1.17 -4.19 -12.22
N THR A 19 1.95 -3.74 -11.23
CA THR A 19 1.54 -2.73 -10.27
C THR A 19 1.45 -1.36 -10.92
N ILE A 20 2.46 -0.98 -11.70
CA ILE A 20 2.49 0.28 -12.45
C ILE A 20 1.33 0.33 -13.44
N THR A 21 1.13 -0.72 -14.24
CA THR A 21 -0.01 -0.77 -15.18
C THR A 21 -1.36 -0.62 -14.48
N THR A 22 -1.53 -1.21 -13.29
CA THR A 22 -2.77 -1.07 -12.51
C THR A 22 -2.97 0.37 -12.04
N VAL A 23 -1.92 1.01 -11.55
CA VAL A 23 -1.96 2.41 -11.10
C VAL A 23 -2.25 3.35 -12.28
N GLU A 24 -1.57 3.18 -13.41
CA GLU A 24 -1.77 3.98 -14.62
C GLU A 24 -3.22 3.90 -15.11
N ASN A 25 -3.78 2.69 -15.22
CA ASN A 25 -5.17 2.48 -15.60
C ASN A 25 -6.14 3.14 -14.61
N PHE A 26 -5.84 3.08 -13.31
CA PHE A 26 -6.66 3.71 -12.28
C PHE A 26 -6.60 5.24 -12.33
N VAL A 27 -5.43 5.82 -12.62
CA VAL A 27 -5.26 7.26 -12.82
C VAL A 27 -6.02 7.72 -14.08
N CYS A 28 -5.85 7.03 -15.21
CA CYS A 28 -6.53 7.34 -16.47
C CYS A 28 -8.07 7.22 -16.36
N SER A 29 -8.59 6.28 -15.58
CA SER A 29 -10.05 6.19 -15.35
C SER A 29 -10.61 7.31 -14.47
N HIS A 30 -9.77 8.15 -13.86
CA HIS A 30 -10.15 9.17 -12.88
C HIS A 30 -9.58 10.57 -13.13
N GLU A 31 -9.22 10.91 -14.38
CA GLU A 31 -8.54 12.17 -14.75
C GLU A 31 -9.20 13.46 -14.22
N ASN A 32 -10.53 13.46 -14.01
CA ASN A 32 -11.29 14.63 -13.54
C ASN A 32 -11.62 14.61 -12.05
N LYS A 33 -11.09 13.67 -11.26
CA LYS A 33 -11.33 13.58 -9.81
C LYS A 33 -10.09 13.98 -9.01
N LYS A 34 -10.31 14.50 -7.81
CA LYS A 34 -9.22 14.73 -6.86
C LYS A 34 -8.68 13.38 -6.41
N MET A 35 -7.36 13.20 -6.45
CA MET A 35 -6.70 11.95 -6.10
C MET A 35 -5.73 12.14 -4.95
N VAL A 36 -5.57 11.12 -4.12
CA VAL A 36 -4.57 11.07 -3.05
C VAL A 36 -3.88 9.70 -3.03
N LEU A 37 -2.55 9.73 -2.90
CA LEU A 37 -1.75 8.55 -2.55
C LEU A 37 -1.53 8.55 -1.04
N ILE A 38 -1.93 7.47 -0.39
CA ILE A 38 -1.71 7.25 1.03
C ILE A 38 -0.76 6.06 1.18
N THR A 39 0.33 6.28 1.90
CA THR A 39 1.23 5.22 2.35
C THR A 39 0.90 4.86 3.80
N SER A 40 0.81 3.57 4.11
CA SER A 40 0.36 3.10 5.43
C SER A 40 1.12 1.87 5.93
N GLY A 41 1.30 1.79 7.25
CA GLY A 41 2.08 0.74 7.88
C GLY A 41 3.58 1.05 7.94
N GLY A 42 4.34 0.05 8.38
CA GLY A 42 5.78 0.11 8.58
C GLY A 42 6.58 -0.47 7.42
N THR A 43 7.83 -0.06 7.28
CA THR A 43 8.79 -0.73 6.40
C THR A 43 9.74 -1.60 7.20
N THR A 44 10.14 -2.73 6.63
CA THR A 44 11.15 -3.63 7.21
C THR A 44 12.41 -3.61 6.36
N VAL A 45 13.56 -3.68 7.00
CA VAL A 45 14.85 -3.84 6.33
C VAL A 45 15.49 -5.15 6.79
N PRO A 46 15.72 -6.12 5.89
CA PRO A 46 16.39 -7.37 6.24
C PRO A 46 17.86 -7.13 6.61
N ILE A 47 18.37 -7.88 7.58
CA ILE A 47 19.79 -7.81 7.99
C ILE A 47 20.61 -8.92 7.28
N GLU A 48 19.94 -9.99 6.82
CA GLU A 48 20.55 -11.10 6.07
C GLU A 48 19.74 -11.45 4.82
N GLN A 49 20.44 -12.00 3.81
CA GLN A 49 19.84 -12.42 2.53
C GLN A 49 18.75 -13.48 2.70
N ASN A 50 18.97 -14.48 3.57
CA ASN A 50 17.93 -15.40 4.00
C ASN A 50 17.33 -14.84 5.28
N THR A 51 16.34 -13.96 5.13
CA THR A 51 15.88 -13.10 6.20
C THR A 51 15.24 -13.89 7.34
N VAL A 52 15.93 -13.89 8.49
CA VAL A 52 15.38 -14.33 9.78
C VAL A 52 15.23 -13.14 10.71
N ARG A 53 16.11 -12.13 10.58
CA ARG A 53 16.08 -10.90 11.38
C ARG A 53 15.93 -9.69 10.47
N PHE A 54 15.19 -8.72 10.98
CA PHE A 54 14.91 -7.48 10.27
C PHE A 54 14.77 -6.33 11.28
N VAL A 55 15.05 -5.12 10.80
CA VAL A 55 14.69 -3.88 11.49
C VAL A 55 13.29 -3.49 11.02
N ASP A 56 12.37 -3.23 11.95
CA ASP A 56 10.98 -2.86 11.65
C ASP A 56 10.69 -1.44 12.13
N ASN A 57 10.17 -0.60 11.23
CA ASN A 57 9.56 0.67 11.57
C ASN A 57 8.11 0.43 11.99
N PHE A 58 7.86 0.22 13.28
CA PHE A 58 6.55 -0.17 13.77
C PHE A 58 5.44 0.83 13.41
N SER A 59 4.41 0.32 12.73
CA SER A 59 3.17 1.04 12.46
C SER A 59 2.05 0.05 12.13
N LEU A 60 0.97 0.10 12.91
CA LEU A 60 -0.24 -0.67 12.65
C LEU A 60 -1.03 -0.17 11.44
N GLY A 61 -0.74 1.02 10.92
CA GLY A 61 -1.48 1.61 9.79
C GLY A 61 -2.78 2.31 10.16
N THR A 62 -3.10 2.49 11.45
CA THR A 62 -4.36 3.13 11.93
C THR A 62 -4.60 4.49 11.29
N ARG A 63 -3.57 5.36 11.23
CA ARG A 63 -3.71 6.69 10.64
C ARG A 63 -3.96 6.64 9.14
N GLY A 64 -3.16 5.88 8.39
CA GLY A 64 -3.34 5.77 6.95
C GLY A 64 -4.71 5.21 6.60
N SER A 65 -5.11 4.12 7.26
CA SER A 65 -6.40 3.46 7.06
C SER A 65 -7.58 4.38 7.38
N ALA A 66 -7.56 5.10 8.51
CA ALA A 66 -8.60 6.07 8.84
C ALA A 66 -8.61 7.25 7.86
N SER A 67 -7.44 7.80 7.50
CA SER A 67 -7.36 8.90 6.54
C SER A 67 -7.95 8.53 5.17
N ALA A 68 -7.76 7.29 4.71
CA ALA A 68 -8.36 6.83 3.47
C ALA A 68 -9.89 6.90 3.50
N GLU A 69 -10.51 6.49 4.62
CA GLU A 69 -11.97 6.61 4.81
C GLU A 69 -12.43 8.07 4.73
N TYR A 70 -11.71 8.99 5.38
CA TYR A 70 -12.02 10.44 5.32
C TYR A 70 -11.85 11.03 3.93
N PHE A 71 -10.83 10.63 3.18
CA PHE A 71 -10.63 11.12 1.82
C PHE A 71 -11.71 10.61 0.86
N LEU A 72 -12.11 9.33 1.00
CA LEU A 72 -13.24 8.78 0.25
C LEU A 72 -14.54 9.53 0.55
N ASP A 73 -14.82 9.81 1.82
CA ASP A 73 -15.99 10.61 2.24
C ASP A 73 -15.94 12.05 1.68
N ALA A 74 -14.75 12.63 1.58
CA ALA A 74 -14.52 13.94 0.96
C ALA A 74 -14.55 13.93 -0.58
N GLY A 75 -14.87 12.80 -1.22
CA GLY A 75 -15.01 12.67 -2.68
C GLY A 75 -13.68 12.51 -3.43
N TYR A 76 -12.60 12.15 -2.74
CA TYR A 76 -11.33 11.80 -3.39
C TYR A 76 -11.35 10.37 -3.91
N VAL A 77 -10.53 10.13 -4.92
CA VAL A 77 -10.08 8.81 -5.33
C VAL A 77 -8.80 8.48 -4.56
N VAL A 78 -8.70 7.28 -4.01
CA VAL A 78 -7.60 6.90 -3.11
C VAL A 78 -6.74 5.80 -3.72
N ILE A 79 -5.43 6.02 -3.77
CA ILE A 79 -4.43 4.95 -3.95
C ILE A 79 -3.88 4.64 -2.56
N PHE A 80 -4.07 3.42 -2.08
CA PHE A 80 -3.68 3.00 -0.73
C PHE A 80 -2.55 1.97 -0.80
N LEU A 81 -1.30 2.44 -0.67
CA LEU A 81 -0.12 1.59 -0.59
C LEU A 81 0.16 1.21 0.87
N TYR A 82 0.12 -0.07 1.20
CA TYR A 82 0.18 -0.49 2.61
C TYR A 82 1.07 -1.71 2.87
N ARG A 83 1.62 -1.79 4.09
CA ARG A 83 2.36 -2.97 4.58
C ARG A 83 1.42 -4.15 4.77
N SER A 84 1.87 -5.35 4.38
CA SER A 84 1.27 -6.63 4.79
C SER A 84 0.85 -6.65 6.26
N ASN A 85 -0.35 -7.13 6.52
CA ASN A 85 -0.91 -7.28 7.88
C ASN A 85 -1.09 -5.98 8.67
N SER A 86 -0.89 -4.80 8.05
CA SER A 86 -1.36 -3.54 8.63
C SER A 86 -2.86 -3.34 8.40
N LEU A 87 -3.43 -2.35 9.09
CA LEU A 87 -4.84 -2.02 9.00
C LEU A 87 -5.19 -1.45 7.62
N GLU A 88 -6.29 -1.97 7.06
CA GLU A 88 -6.86 -1.56 5.78
C GLU A 88 -8.14 -0.72 6.03
N PRO A 89 -8.45 0.26 5.16
CA PRO A 89 -9.64 1.11 5.31
C PRO A 89 -10.90 0.25 5.46
N PHE A 90 -11.82 0.68 6.33
CA PHE A 90 -13.06 0.01 6.74
C PHE A 90 -12.87 -1.33 7.48
N VAL A 91 -11.98 -2.22 7.02
CA VAL A 91 -11.69 -3.50 7.68
C VAL A 91 -11.10 -3.30 9.06
N ARG A 92 -10.40 -2.18 9.29
CA ARG A 92 -9.78 -1.84 10.58
C ARG A 92 -10.71 -1.85 11.80
N HIS A 93 -12.03 -1.84 11.60
CA HIS A 93 -13.03 -1.88 12.66
C HIS A 93 -13.39 -3.31 13.10
N PHE A 94 -12.92 -4.33 12.38
CA PHE A 94 -13.23 -5.73 12.64
C PHE A 94 -11.99 -6.51 13.11
N ASN A 95 -12.21 -7.52 13.96
CA ASN A 95 -11.13 -8.41 14.39
C ASN A 95 -10.68 -9.33 13.24
N ASN A 96 -9.38 -9.37 12.96
CA ASN A 96 -8.72 -10.06 11.83
C ASN A 96 -9.06 -11.56 11.64
N SER A 97 -9.75 -12.23 12.58
CA SER A 97 -9.99 -13.68 12.52
C SER A 97 -11.28 -14.10 11.79
N LEU A 98 -12.10 -13.17 11.28
CA LEU A 98 -13.45 -13.47 10.80
C LEU A 98 -13.79 -12.94 9.40
N LEU A 99 -12.86 -12.28 8.71
CA LEU A 99 -13.10 -11.73 7.38
C LEU A 99 -12.27 -12.49 6.35
N ASP A 100 -12.94 -13.26 5.49
CA ASP A 100 -12.37 -13.64 4.20
C ASP A 100 -12.06 -12.34 3.45
N LYS A 101 -10.77 -12.04 3.26
CA LYS A 101 -10.27 -10.83 2.59
C LYS A 101 -10.48 -10.87 1.07
N ASN A 102 -11.66 -11.25 0.62
CA ASN A 102 -12.09 -11.03 -0.76
C ASN A 102 -12.68 -9.63 -0.84
N TRP A 103 -11.82 -8.61 -0.72
CA TRP A 103 -12.26 -7.22 -0.76
C TRP A 103 -12.47 -6.73 -2.19
N THR A 104 -13.59 -6.04 -2.35
CA THR A 104 -14.15 -5.46 -3.56
C THR A 104 -13.28 -4.30 -4.03
N ILE A 105 -12.91 -4.29 -5.32
CA ILE A 105 -12.52 -3.03 -5.98
C ILE A 105 -13.76 -2.15 -5.95
N VAL A 106 -13.79 -1.18 -5.05
CA VAL A 106 -14.72 -0.06 -5.16
C VAL A 106 -14.06 0.87 -6.17
N ASP A 107 -14.78 1.29 -7.21
CA ASP A 107 -14.23 2.08 -8.33
C ASP A 107 -13.34 3.27 -7.90
N VAL A 108 -13.50 3.75 -6.67
CA VAL A 108 -12.82 4.92 -6.09
C VAL A 108 -11.58 4.62 -5.24
N ILE A 109 -11.22 3.34 -5.00
CA ILE A 109 -10.01 2.97 -4.25
C ILE A 109 -9.29 1.78 -4.88
N ILE A 110 -7.97 1.89 -5.02
CA ILE A 110 -7.09 0.73 -5.23
C ILE A 110 -6.22 0.51 -3.99
N GLN A 111 -6.15 -0.74 -3.55
CA GLN A 111 -5.33 -1.15 -2.42
C GLN A 111 -4.16 -1.98 -2.94
N MET A 112 -2.95 -1.52 -2.64
CA MET A 112 -1.71 -2.12 -3.11
C MET A 112 -0.89 -2.58 -1.91
N LYS A 113 -0.74 -3.89 -1.79
CA LYS A 113 0.12 -4.48 -0.78
C LYS A 113 1.58 -4.27 -1.20
N GLN A 114 2.40 -3.69 -0.31
CA GLN A 114 3.84 -3.65 -0.50
C GLN A 114 4.37 -5.09 -0.58
N SER A 115 5.15 -5.40 -1.62
CA SER A 115 5.81 -6.70 -1.72
C SER A 115 6.75 -6.90 -0.54
N GLU A 116 6.72 -8.11 0.02
CA GLU A 116 7.72 -8.54 0.99
C GLU A 116 9.02 -8.79 0.19
N LEU A 117 10.14 -8.30 0.72
CA LEU A 117 11.48 -8.63 0.20
C LEU A 117 11.77 -10.11 0.40
#